data_AF-A0A8J8A6I2-F1
#
_entry.id   AF-A0A8J8A6I2-F1
#
_cell.length_a   1.000
_cell.length_b   1.000
_cell.length_c   1.000
_cell.angle_alpha   90.00
_cell.angle_beta   90.00
_cell.angle_gamma   90.00
#
_symmetry.space_group_name_H-M   'P 1'
#
loop_
_entity.id
_entity.type
_entity.pdbx_description
1 polymer ?
#
loop_
_entity_poly.entity_id
_entity_poly.type
_entity_poly.pdbx_seq_one_letter_code
_entity_poly.pdbx_strand_id
1 'polypeptide(L)'
;MKPKVNRLIITILALIVVGGALYYLIGEYGSQRFIEGQRDYERLCIRQMTSLTLSDVRFHSQEAFNSLERNSTETFNLSMIELASDLSRLESNLVSSAMYIFPEDFPDNETLVNMTKNDRCITFIELSRNAFLNGTANISAVREGLNLIYNFATEWRENGNYPSEELLKANAELQQKCSALVPKVVNP
;
A
#
# COMPACT_ATOMS: atom_id res chain seq x y z
N MET A 1 -49.60 9.11 -58.06
CA MET A 1 -49.01 8.47 -56.86
C MET A 1 -47.55 8.92 -56.68
N LYS A 2 -47.28 9.93 -55.85
CA LYS A 2 -45.91 10.27 -55.39
C LYS A 2 -45.92 10.37 -53.87
N PRO A 3 -45.58 9.29 -53.15
CA PRO A 3 -44.91 9.46 -51.86
C PRO A 3 -43.89 8.35 -51.51
N LYS A 4 -43.29 7.65 -52.49
CA LYS A 4 -42.36 6.54 -52.18
C LYS A 4 -40.94 7.00 -51.79
N VAL A 5 -40.44 8.08 -52.37
CA VAL A 5 -39.05 8.56 -52.16
C VAL A 5 -38.88 9.23 -50.79
N ASN A 6 -39.82 10.11 -50.38
CA ASN A 6 -39.76 10.76 -49.06
C ASN A 6 -39.83 9.75 -47.92
N ARG A 7 -40.66 8.71 -48.04
CA ARG A 7 -40.79 7.68 -47.01
C ARG A 7 -39.50 6.87 -46.87
N LEU A 8 -38.85 6.55 -48.00
CA LEU A 8 -37.56 5.86 -48.01
C LEU A 8 -36.45 6.70 -47.35
N ILE A 9 -36.37 8.00 -47.69
CA ILE A 9 -35.38 8.93 -47.11
C ILE A 9 -35.57 9.07 -45.60
N ILE A 10 -36.82 9.23 -45.14
CA ILE A 10 -37.14 9.33 -43.71
C ILE A 10 -36.74 8.04 -42.98
N THR A 11 -37.02 6.86 -43.55
CA THR A 11 -36.63 5.59 -42.95
C THR A 11 -35.10 5.44 -42.85
N ILE A 12 -34.36 5.84 -43.88
CA ILE A 12 -32.89 5.79 -43.88
C ILE A 12 -32.32 6.71 -42.79
N LEU A 13 -32.83 7.95 -42.69
CA LEU A 13 -32.41 8.89 -41.64
C LEU A 13 -32.71 8.36 -40.24
N ALA A 14 -33.88 7.76 -40.03
CA ALA A 14 -34.25 7.15 -38.75
C ALA A 14 -33.31 5.99 -38.39
N LEU A 15 -32.95 5.13 -39.35
CA LEU A 15 -31.99 4.03 -39.14
C LEU A 15 -30.59 4.53 -38.79
N ILE A 16 -30.13 5.63 -39.41
CA ILE A 16 -28.83 6.24 -39.08
C ILE A 16 -28.83 6.76 -37.64
N VAL A 17 -29.89 7.47 -37.23
CA VAL A 17 -30.01 8.00 -35.86
C VAL A 17 -30.07 6.87 -34.83
N VAL A 18 -30.89 5.83 -35.08
CA VAL A 18 -31.02 4.68 -34.18
C VAL A 18 -29.72 3.87 -34.13
N GLY A 19 -29.07 3.64 -35.28
CA GLY A 19 -27.79 2.94 -35.36
C GLY A 19 -26.66 3.69 -34.65
N GLY A 20 -26.60 5.02 -34.79
CA GLY A 20 -25.65 5.87 -34.08
C GLY A 20 -25.87 5.85 -32.57
N ALA A 21 -27.12 5.93 -32.11
CA ALA A 21 -27.46 5.83 -30.69
C ALA A 21 -27.09 4.45 -30.10
N LEU A 22 -27.38 3.36 -30.83
CA LEU A 22 -27.00 2.00 -30.42
C LEU A 22 -25.48 1.80 -30.37
N TYR A 23 -24.76 2.29 -31.38
CA TYR A 23 -23.30 2.21 -31.42
C TYR A 23 -22.67 2.98 -30.25
N TYR A 24 -23.17 4.20 -29.98
CA TYR A 24 -22.71 5.00 -28.84
C TYR A 24 -22.97 4.29 -27.51
N LEU A 25 -24.18 3.78 -27.29
CA LEU A 25 -24.54 3.05 -26.06
C LEU A 25 -23.69 1.79 -25.85
N ILE A 26 -23.42 1.02 -26.92
CA ILE A 26 -22.58 -0.18 -26.83
C ILE A 26 -21.11 0.21 -26.56
N GLY A 27 -20.63 1.29 -27.18
CA GLY A 27 -19.28 1.82 -26.94
C GLY A 27 -19.10 2.31 -25.50
N GLU A 28 -20.05 3.10 -25.00
CA GLU A 28 -20.06 3.61 -23.63
C GLU A 28 -20.13 2.46 -22.61
N TYR A 29 -21.04 1.52 -22.81
CA TYR A 29 -21.16 0.33 -21.95
C TYR A 29 -19.90 -0.54 -21.96
N GLY A 30 -19.31 -0.77 -23.13
CA GLY A 30 -18.07 -1.53 -23.28
C GLY A 30 -16.89 -0.85 -22.59
N SER A 31 -16.77 0.48 -22.75
CA SER A 31 -15.73 1.28 -22.10
C SER A 31 -15.87 1.28 -20.58
N GLN A 32 -17.10 1.40 -20.07
CA GLN A 32 -17.38 1.37 -18.64
C GLN A 32 -17.02 0.01 -18.02
N ARG A 33 -17.42 -1.11 -18.65
CA ARG A 33 -17.04 -2.45 -18.17
C ARG A 33 -15.53 -2.69 -18.19
N PHE A 34 -14.82 -2.13 -19.18
CA PHE A 34 -13.37 -2.24 -19.24
C PHE A 34 -12.72 -1.49 -18.08
N ILE A 35 -13.17 -0.26 -17.79
CA ILE A 35 -12.69 0.55 -16.67
C ILE A 35 -13.00 -0.14 -15.33
N GLU A 36 -14.23 -0.64 -15.15
CA GLU A 36 -14.62 -1.39 -13.95
C GLU A 36 -13.76 -2.64 -13.77
N GLY A 37 -13.52 -3.41 -14.86
CA GLY A 37 -12.67 -4.59 -14.82
C GLY A 37 -11.21 -4.30 -14.48
N GLN A 38 -10.65 -3.19 -15.00
CA GLN A 38 -9.30 -2.76 -14.62
C GLN A 38 -9.25 -2.36 -13.14
N ARG A 39 -10.24 -1.61 -12.67
CA ARG A 39 -10.32 -1.17 -11.28
C ARG A 39 -10.43 -2.35 -10.31
N ASP A 40 -11.22 -3.37 -10.64
CA ASP A 40 -11.32 -4.59 -9.84
C ASP A 40 -10.00 -5.37 -9.79
N TYR A 41 -9.29 -5.46 -10.92
CA TYR A 41 -7.97 -6.10 -10.98
C TYR A 41 -6.93 -5.35 -10.12
N GLU A 42 -6.86 -4.03 -10.22
CA GLU A 42 -5.96 -3.20 -9.42
C GLU A 42 -6.24 -3.37 -7.92
N ARG A 43 -7.52 -3.33 -7.53
CA ARG A 43 -7.94 -3.56 -6.16
C ARG A 43 -7.47 -4.93 -5.64
N LEU A 44 -7.63 -5.98 -6.44
CA LEU A 44 -7.18 -7.33 -6.07
C LEU A 44 -5.67 -7.39 -5.92
N CYS A 45 -4.92 -6.79 -6.85
CA CYS A 45 -3.46 -6.74 -6.81
C CYS A 45 -2.97 -6.03 -5.54
N ILE A 46 -3.47 -4.83 -5.27
CA ILE A 46 -3.14 -4.06 -4.05
C ILE A 46 -3.43 -4.90 -2.81
N ARG A 47 -4.59 -5.56 -2.76
CA ARG A 47 -4.97 -6.41 -1.61
C ARG A 47 -4.02 -7.57 -1.39
N GLN A 48 -3.67 -8.29 -2.44
CA GLN A 48 -2.79 -9.45 -2.34
C GLN A 48 -1.37 -9.04 -1.96
N MET A 49 -0.81 -8.03 -2.64
CA MET A 49 0.55 -7.55 -2.38
C MET A 49 0.68 -6.96 -0.98
N THR A 50 -0.29 -6.15 -0.54
CA THR A 50 -0.27 -5.57 0.82
C THR A 50 -0.32 -6.67 1.89
N SER A 51 -1.20 -7.66 1.72
CA SER A 51 -1.34 -8.77 2.68
C SER A 51 -0.07 -9.64 2.77
N LEU A 52 0.55 -9.94 1.64
CA LEU A 52 1.83 -10.67 1.59
C LEU A 52 2.93 -9.86 2.26
N THR A 53 3.06 -8.57 1.93
CA THR A 53 4.10 -7.74 2.54
C THR A 53 3.93 -7.57 4.05
N LEU A 54 2.69 -7.41 4.55
CA LEU A 54 2.45 -7.38 6.00
C LEU A 54 2.80 -8.73 6.67
N SER A 55 2.67 -9.83 5.94
CA SER A 55 3.10 -11.14 6.42
C SER A 55 4.63 -11.21 6.58
N ASP A 56 5.37 -10.67 5.61
CA ASP A 56 6.84 -10.59 5.65
C ASP A 56 7.30 -9.66 6.79
N VAL A 57 6.72 -8.44 6.88
CA VAL A 57 7.00 -7.48 7.97
C VAL A 57 6.79 -8.14 9.33
N ARG A 58 5.68 -8.86 9.52
CA ARG A 58 5.39 -9.58 10.77
C ARG A 58 6.43 -10.67 11.06
N PHE A 59 6.79 -11.45 10.04
CA PHE A 59 7.76 -12.53 10.20
C PHE A 59 9.16 -11.99 10.54
N HIS A 60 9.71 -11.06 9.77
CA HIS A 60 11.06 -10.56 10.00
C HIS A 60 11.18 -9.69 11.25
N SER A 61 10.13 -8.95 11.63
CA SER A 61 10.10 -8.24 12.92
C SER A 61 10.14 -9.20 14.12
N GLN A 62 9.41 -10.31 14.06
CA GLN A 62 9.45 -11.35 15.09
C GLN A 62 10.80 -12.09 15.14
N GLU A 63 11.39 -12.43 13.99
CA GLU A 63 12.69 -13.10 13.96
C GLU A 63 13.82 -12.18 14.46
N ALA A 64 13.78 -10.89 14.10
CA ALA A 64 14.66 -9.90 14.69
C ALA A 64 14.48 -9.83 16.22
N PHE A 65 13.25 -9.80 16.72
CA PHE A 65 12.98 -9.79 18.16
C PHE A 65 13.53 -11.05 18.86
N ASN A 66 13.21 -12.24 18.34
CA ASN A 66 13.65 -13.52 18.89
C ASN A 66 15.17 -13.65 18.90
N SER A 67 15.84 -13.13 17.87
CA SER A 67 17.30 -13.17 17.78
C SER A 67 17.99 -12.35 18.87
N LEU A 68 17.35 -11.29 19.38
CA LEU A 68 17.82 -10.54 20.57
C LEU A 68 17.75 -11.37 21.85
N GLU A 69 16.81 -12.29 21.98
CA GLU A 69 16.71 -13.19 23.14
C GLU A 69 17.75 -14.32 23.06
N ARG A 70 18.00 -14.80 21.84
CA ARG A 70 18.96 -15.87 21.56
C ARG A 70 20.41 -15.36 21.44
N ASN A 71 20.63 -14.04 21.52
CA ASN A 71 21.91 -13.38 21.25
C ASN A 71 22.52 -13.79 19.88
N SER A 72 21.68 -13.98 18.86
CA SER A 72 22.13 -14.37 17.52
C SER A 72 22.38 -13.14 16.65
N THR A 73 23.63 -12.69 16.58
CA THR A 73 24.01 -11.50 15.81
C THR A 73 23.75 -11.66 14.31
N GLU A 74 24.01 -12.83 13.74
CA GLU A 74 23.79 -13.09 12.31
C GLU A 74 22.31 -13.05 11.95
N THR A 75 21.47 -13.75 12.72
CA THR A 75 20.02 -13.76 12.50
C THR A 75 19.42 -12.38 12.70
N PHE A 76 19.86 -11.63 13.71
CA PHE A 76 19.43 -10.26 13.93
C PHE A 76 19.77 -9.38 12.74
N ASN A 77 21.04 -9.43 12.30
CA ASN A 77 21.52 -8.65 11.16
C ASN A 77 20.70 -8.91 9.89
N LEU A 78 20.49 -10.18 9.54
CA LEU A 78 19.72 -10.56 8.35
C LEU A 78 18.26 -10.13 8.47
N SER A 79 17.61 -10.43 9.59
CA SER A 79 16.19 -10.11 9.79
C SER A 79 15.92 -8.61 9.73
N MET A 80 16.85 -7.78 10.23
CA MET A 80 16.73 -6.33 10.16
C MET A 80 16.88 -5.79 8.72
N ILE A 81 17.77 -6.38 7.91
CA ILE A 81 17.92 -6.03 6.48
C ILE A 81 16.64 -6.38 5.72
N GLU A 82 16.14 -7.60 5.90
CA GLU A 82 14.91 -8.04 5.24
C GLU A 82 13.71 -7.20 5.69
N LEU A 83 13.59 -6.89 6.98
CA LEU A 83 12.52 -6.03 7.50
C LEU A 83 12.52 -4.62 6.88
N ALA A 84 13.69 -4.01 6.67
CA ALA A 84 13.79 -2.72 5.98
C ALA A 84 13.33 -2.82 4.51
N SER A 85 13.67 -3.92 3.83
CA SER A 85 13.19 -4.22 2.48
C SER A 85 11.66 -4.39 2.46
N ASP A 86 11.10 -5.11 3.42
CA ASP A 86 9.66 -5.32 3.56
C ASP A 86 8.91 -4.01 3.77
N LEU A 87 9.44 -3.12 4.62
CA LEU A 87 8.87 -1.79 4.83
C LEU A 87 8.93 -0.95 3.56
N SER A 88 9.99 -1.06 2.76
CA SER A 88 10.08 -0.37 1.46
C SER A 88 9.03 -0.90 0.46
N ARG A 89 8.81 -2.22 0.44
CA ARG A 89 7.74 -2.86 -0.35
C ARG A 89 6.36 -2.41 0.13
N LEU A 90 6.18 -2.27 1.44
CA LEU A 90 4.93 -1.79 2.03
C LEU A 90 4.64 -0.36 1.61
N GLU A 91 5.64 0.54 1.61
CA GLU A 91 5.46 1.91 1.10
C GLU A 91 4.94 1.91 -0.34
N SER A 92 5.49 1.08 -1.22
CA SER A 92 5.01 0.97 -2.61
C SER A 92 3.55 0.52 -2.70
N ASN A 93 3.14 -0.41 -1.84
CA ASN A 93 1.76 -0.87 -1.75
C ASN A 93 0.82 0.22 -1.18
N LEU A 94 1.29 1.02 -0.22
CA LEU A 94 0.56 2.15 0.34
C LEU A 94 0.39 3.28 -0.68
N VAL A 95 1.42 3.57 -1.48
CA VAL A 95 1.33 4.50 -2.63
C VAL A 95 0.27 4.01 -3.62
N SER A 96 0.28 2.72 -3.96
CA SER A 96 -0.72 2.15 -4.87
C SER A 96 -2.13 2.24 -4.27
N SER A 97 -2.27 2.03 -2.96
CA SER A 97 -3.53 2.22 -2.24
C SER A 97 -4.01 3.67 -2.29
N ALA A 98 -3.11 4.64 -2.06
CA ALA A 98 -3.43 6.06 -2.07
C ALA A 98 -3.86 6.52 -3.47
N MET A 99 -3.14 6.12 -4.52
CA MET A 99 -3.53 6.38 -5.92
C MET A 99 -4.91 5.81 -6.25
N TYR A 100 -5.23 4.62 -5.73
CA TYR A 100 -6.53 3.98 -5.98
C TYR A 100 -7.70 4.64 -5.22
N ILE A 101 -7.47 5.05 -3.97
CA ILE A 101 -8.52 5.63 -3.11
C ILE A 101 -8.73 7.13 -3.43
N PHE A 102 -7.64 7.86 -3.65
CA PHE A 102 -7.61 9.32 -3.80
C PHE A 102 -6.93 9.73 -5.12
N PRO A 103 -7.43 9.30 -6.30
CA PRO A 103 -6.77 9.54 -7.58
C PRO A 103 -6.64 11.02 -7.95
N GLU A 104 -7.53 11.88 -7.45
CA GLU A 104 -7.52 13.32 -7.72
C GLU A 104 -6.64 14.11 -6.74
N ASP A 105 -6.38 13.56 -5.54
CA ASP A 105 -5.61 14.25 -4.50
C ASP A 105 -4.16 13.79 -4.43
N PHE A 106 -3.83 12.57 -4.87
CA PHE A 106 -2.48 12.02 -4.83
C PHE A 106 -1.79 12.16 -6.21
N PRO A 107 -0.54 12.67 -6.30
CA PRO A 107 0.42 12.93 -5.22
C PRO A 107 0.46 14.38 -4.70
N ASP A 108 -0.45 15.25 -5.13
CA ASP A 108 -0.36 16.70 -4.83
C ASP A 108 -0.68 17.05 -3.36
N ASN A 109 -1.43 16.19 -2.67
CA ASN A 109 -1.73 16.33 -1.25
C ASN A 109 -0.60 15.74 -0.39
N GLU A 110 0.24 16.63 0.15
CA GLU A 110 1.40 16.27 1.00
C GLU A 110 1.00 15.42 2.22
N THR A 111 -0.18 15.63 2.80
CA THR A 111 -0.65 14.83 3.94
C THR A 111 -0.86 13.38 3.53
N LEU A 112 -1.47 13.14 2.36
CA LEU A 112 -1.65 11.79 1.83
C LEU A 112 -0.32 11.15 1.45
N VAL A 113 0.60 11.91 0.85
CA VAL A 113 1.96 11.42 0.54
C VAL A 113 2.68 11.00 1.83
N ASN A 114 2.62 11.79 2.88
CA ASN A 114 3.27 11.46 4.15
C ASN A 114 2.68 10.21 4.82
N MET A 115 1.42 9.86 4.56
CA MET A 115 0.81 8.64 5.07
C MET A 115 1.33 7.36 4.40
N THR A 116 1.91 7.44 3.21
CA THR A 116 2.46 6.27 2.50
C THR A 116 3.91 5.97 2.87
N LYS A 117 4.62 6.94 3.45
CA LYS A 117 6.05 6.87 3.74
C LYS A 117 6.41 5.89 4.85
N ASN A 118 7.53 5.17 4.66
CA ASN A 118 8.09 4.24 5.65
C ASN A 118 9.52 4.59 6.12
N ASP A 119 10.05 5.72 5.66
CA ASP A 119 11.43 6.17 5.93
C ASP A 119 11.79 6.22 7.42
N ARG A 120 10.84 6.57 8.30
CA ARG A 120 11.11 6.73 9.74
C ARG A 120 11.29 5.38 10.43
N CYS A 121 10.46 4.39 10.11
CA CYS A 121 10.67 3.03 10.60
C CYS A 121 11.89 2.37 9.97
N ILE A 122 12.15 2.58 8.68
CA ILE A 122 13.38 2.09 8.02
C ILE A 122 14.61 2.66 8.72
N THR A 123 14.65 3.97 8.96
CA THR A 123 15.74 4.63 9.70
C THR A 123 15.91 4.03 11.10
N PHE A 124 14.82 3.80 11.83
CA PHE A 124 14.87 3.14 13.13
C PHE A 124 15.49 1.73 13.04
N ILE A 125 15.11 0.94 12.04
CA ILE A 125 15.66 -0.42 11.81
C ILE A 125 17.16 -0.35 11.50
N GLU A 126 17.58 0.50 10.57
CA GLU A 126 18.99 0.62 10.20
C GLU A 126 19.88 1.09 11.35
N LEU A 127 19.43 2.08 12.12
CA LEU A 127 20.16 2.56 13.30
C LEU A 127 20.21 1.52 14.41
N SER A 128 19.11 0.82 14.67
CA SER A 128 19.05 -0.27 15.65
C SER A 128 19.98 -1.40 15.28
N ARG A 129 20.00 -1.77 13.99
CA ARG A 129 20.92 -2.76 13.43
C ARG A 129 22.37 -2.35 13.67
N ASN A 130 22.75 -1.15 13.25
CA ASN A 130 24.12 -0.67 13.37
C ASN A 130 24.56 -0.56 14.83
N ALA A 131 23.72 -0.02 15.71
CA ALA A 131 24.01 0.09 17.14
C ALA A 131 24.18 -1.29 17.79
N PHE A 132 23.37 -2.28 17.41
CA PHE A 132 23.48 -3.64 17.96
C PHE A 132 24.78 -4.32 17.51
N LEU A 133 25.12 -4.22 16.21
CA LEU A 133 26.36 -4.77 15.67
C LEU A 133 27.60 -4.14 16.29
N ASN A 134 27.52 -2.87 16.69
CA ASN A 134 28.60 -2.16 17.38
C ASN A 134 28.60 -2.38 18.90
N GLY A 135 27.64 -3.13 19.45
CA GLY A 135 27.51 -3.37 20.89
C GLY A 135 27.07 -2.15 21.71
N THR A 136 26.51 -1.12 21.07
CA THR A 136 26.08 0.13 21.70
C THR A 136 24.56 0.29 21.77
N ALA A 137 23.79 -0.66 21.25
CA ALA A 137 22.33 -0.54 21.21
C ALA A 137 21.69 -0.57 22.61
N ASN A 138 20.75 0.34 22.82
CA ASN A 138 19.75 0.19 23.87
C ASN A 138 18.74 -0.90 23.48
N ILE A 139 18.99 -2.14 23.92
CA ILE A 139 18.18 -3.32 23.57
C ILE A 139 16.70 -3.15 23.95
N SER A 140 16.39 -2.41 25.03
CA SER A 140 15.00 -2.17 25.43
C SER A 140 14.26 -1.34 24.38
N ALA A 141 14.88 -0.29 23.85
CA ALA A 141 14.30 0.55 22.81
C ALA A 141 14.16 -0.21 21.49
N VAL A 142 15.14 -1.05 21.13
CA VAL A 142 15.07 -1.90 19.95
C VAL A 142 13.89 -2.88 20.04
N ARG A 143 13.71 -3.54 21.19
CA ARG A 143 12.58 -4.45 21.44
C ARG A 143 11.23 -3.74 21.36
N GLU A 144 11.13 -2.53 21.92
CA GLU A 144 9.92 -1.72 21.85
C GLU A 144 9.52 -1.44 20.39
N GLY A 145 10.45 -0.99 19.56
CA GLY A 145 10.16 -0.69 18.16
C GLY A 145 9.85 -1.92 17.32
N LEU A 146 10.56 -3.04 17.53
CA LEU A 146 10.24 -4.30 16.86
C LEU A 146 8.84 -4.81 17.21
N ASN A 147 8.43 -4.71 18.47
CA ASN A 147 7.07 -5.05 18.89
C ASN A 147 6.01 -4.13 18.27
N LEU A 148 6.27 -2.83 18.15
CA LEU A 148 5.34 -1.91 17.48
C LEU A 148 5.11 -2.30 16.02
N ILE A 149 6.18 -2.61 15.28
CA ILE A 149 6.12 -3.03 13.89
C ILE A 149 5.41 -4.38 13.76
N TYR A 150 5.74 -5.34 14.62
CA TYR A 150 5.10 -6.64 14.67
C TYR A 150 3.59 -6.55 14.92
N ASN A 151 3.19 -5.76 15.93
CA ASN A 151 1.78 -5.60 16.31
C ASN A 151 0.99 -4.91 15.20
N PHE A 152 1.56 -3.86 14.59
CA PHE A 152 0.96 -3.20 13.43
C PHE A 152 0.72 -4.21 12.29
N ALA A 153 1.75 -4.98 11.94
CA ALA A 153 1.63 -5.96 10.86
C ALA A 153 0.63 -7.08 11.18
N THR A 154 0.56 -7.50 12.44
CA THR A 154 -0.40 -8.51 12.91
C THR A 154 -1.84 -8.01 12.84
N GLU A 155 -2.11 -6.82 13.39
CA GLU A 155 -3.44 -6.21 13.41
C GLU A 155 -4.00 -6.07 11.99
N TRP A 156 -3.21 -5.49 11.09
CA TRP A 156 -3.64 -5.25 9.73
C TRP A 156 -3.76 -6.56 8.96
N ARG A 157 -2.83 -7.51 9.10
CA ARG A 157 -2.98 -8.82 8.44
C ARG A 157 -4.30 -9.51 8.80
N GLU A 158 -4.70 -9.47 10.06
CA GLU A 158 -5.87 -10.20 10.56
C GLU A 158 -7.19 -9.49 10.23
N ASN A 159 -7.22 -8.16 10.32
CA ASN A 159 -8.45 -7.38 10.25
C ASN A 159 -8.53 -6.41 9.07
N GLY A 160 -7.44 -6.26 8.32
CA GLY A 160 -7.28 -5.25 7.29
C GLY A 160 -8.14 -5.52 6.05
N ASN A 161 -8.82 -4.47 5.61
CA ASN A 161 -9.43 -4.40 4.29
C ASN A 161 -8.52 -3.54 3.41
N TYR A 162 -8.12 -4.03 2.23
CA TYR A 162 -7.19 -3.32 1.36
C TYR A 162 -7.79 -3.09 -0.02
N PRO A 163 -7.51 -1.95 -0.65
CA PRO A 163 -6.87 -0.75 -0.07
C PRO A 163 -7.73 -0.09 1.02
N SER A 164 -7.13 0.63 1.97
CA SER A 164 -7.83 1.32 3.07
C SER A 164 -7.16 2.64 3.48
N GLU A 165 -7.98 3.65 3.74
CA GLU A 165 -7.54 4.94 4.29
C GLU A 165 -7.09 4.78 5.75
N GLU A 166 -7.75 3.90 6.50
CA GLU A 166 -7.40 3.59 7.88
C GLU A 166 -5.99 2.98 7.99
N LEU A 167 -5.58 2.13 7.03
CA LEU A 167 -4.21 1.62 6.96
C LEU A 167 -3.21 2.76 6.71
N LEU A 168 -3.53 3.70 5.82
CA LEU A 168 -2.68 4.87 5.55
C LEU A 168 -2.48 5.73 6.81
N LYS A 169 -3.57 5.99 7.55
CA LYS A 169 -3.51 6.71 8.83
C LYS A 169 -2.71 5.96 9.89
N ALA A 170 -2.97 4.66 10.04
CA ALA A 170 -2.25 3.82 10.99
C ALA A 170 -0.75 3.73 10.66
N ASN A 171 -0.38 3.72 9.38
CA ASN A 171 1.01 3.79 8.97
C ASN A 171 1.66 5.10 9.42
N ALA A 172 1.01 6.24 9.18
CA ALA A 172 1.53 7.54 9.63
C ALA A 172 1.75 7.58 11.16
N GLU A 173 0.85 7.00 11.94
CA GLU A 173 1.03 6.85 13.39
C GLU A 173 2.21 5.95 13.74
N LEU A 174 2.38 4.80 13.06
CA LEU A 174 3.52 3.91 13.25
C LEU A 174 4.83 4.66 12.96
N GLN A 175 4.90 5.42 11.88
CA GLN A 175 6.09 6.20 11.52
C GLN A 175 6.46 7.22 12.61
N GLN A 176 5.48 7.88 13.22
CA GLN A 176 5.73 8.79 14.35
C GLN A 176 6.31 8.03 15.56
N LYS A 177 5.75 6.86 15.89
CA LYS A 177 6.23 6.02 16.99
C LYS A 177 7.66 5.52 16.76
N CYS A 178 7.99 5.04 15.55
CA CYS A 178 9.35 4.65 15.17
C CYS A 178 10.34 5.83 15.31
N SER A 179 9.97 7.01 14.81
CA SER A 179 10.81 8.20 14.89
C SER A 179 11.09 8.64 16.32
N ALA A 180 10.13 8.47 17.24
CA ALA A 180 10.30 8.81 18.64
C ALA A 180 11.28 7.87 19.38
N LEU A 181 11.51 6.66 18.84
CA LEU A 181 12.45 5.69 19.40
C LEU A 181 13.89 5.89 18.92
N VAL A 182 14.10 6.51 17.76
CA VAL A 182 15.44 6.73 17.19
C VAL A 182 16.43 7.36 18.20
N PRO A 183 16.11 8.44 18.91
CA PRO A 183 17.04 9.04 19.87
C PRO A 183 17.43 8.07 21.01
N LYS A 184 16.50 7.22 21.44
CA LYS A 184 16.74 6.23 22.52
C LYS A 184 17.67 5.10 22.12
N VAL A 185 17.76 4.81 20.82
CA VAL A 185 18.63 3.77 20.26
C VAL A 185 20.07 4.28 20.09
N VAL A 186 20.22 5.52 19.61
CA VAL A 186 21.52 6.09 19.23
C VAL A 186 22.25 6.78 20.40
N ASN A 187 21.50 7.35 21.34
CA ASN A 187 22.03 7.97 22.56
C ASN A 187 21.41 7.29 23.80
N PRO A 188 21.91 6.10 24.19
CA PRO A 188 21.39 5.32 25.31
C PRO A 188 21.44 6.05 26.66
#